data_AF-A0A9X2FP46-F1
#
_entry.id   AF-A0A9X2FP46-F1
#
_cell.length_a   1.000
_cell.length_b   1.000
_cell.length_c   1.000
_cell.angle_alpha   90.00
_cell.angle_beta   90.00
_cell.angle_gamma   90.00
#
_symmetry.space_group_name_H-M   'P 1'
#
loop_
_entity.id
_entity.type
_entity.pdbx_description
1 polymer ?
#
loop_
_entity_poly.entity_id
_entity_poly.type
_entity_poly.pdbx_seq_one_letter_code
_entity_poly.pdbx_strand_id
1 'polypeptide(L)'
;AEALAARIAAGESFEAAGLAPREARNLTRRAFVEGTGPGFVRAVFEMEEGEARVVSGDGYTAVVRLDAAHPPAEDDAGVTAERQAIEARIGTGLAQDIYAAYANAVQARTEIRIDDAAVQAVHSSFR
;
A
#
# COMPACT_ATOMS: atom_id res chain seq x y z
N ALA A 1 13.20 -14.88 -25.44
CA ALA A 1 13.12 -13.67 -24.59
C ALA A 1 14.24 -13.63 -23.56
N GLU A 2 14.47 -14.70 -22.79
CA GLU A 2 15.51 -14.73 -21.74
C GLU A 2 16.93 -14.47 -22.26
N ALA A 3 17.30 -15.05 -23.41
CA ALA A 3 18.60 -14.78 -24.04
C ALA A 3 18.79 -13.30 -24.43
N LEU A 4 17.70 -12.58 -24.74
CA LEU A 4 17.75 -11.14 -25.02
C LEU A 4 17.89 -10.34 -23.71
N ALA A 5 17.17 -10.74 -22.66
CA ALA A 5 17.30 -10.12 -21.35
C ALA A 5 18.73 -10.25 -20.80
N ALA A 6 19.36 -11.41 -20.94
CA ALA A 6 20.76 -11.62 -20.53
C ALA A 6 21.75 -10.72 -21.29
N ARG A 7 21.54 -10.55 -22.60
CA ARG A 7 22.34 -9.64 -23.44
C ARG A 7 22.19 -8.18 -23.00
N ILE A 8 20.96 -7.75 -22.71
CA ILE A 8 20.66 -6.39 -22.24
C ILE A 8 21.23 -6.17 -20.83
N ALA A 9 21.14 -7.15 -19.94
CA ALA A 9 21.78 -7.10 -18.61
C ALA A 9 23.31 -7.00 -18.70
N ALA A 10 23.92 -7.62 -19.73
CA ALA A 10 25.35 -7.52 -19.99
C ALA A 10 25.78 -6.17 -20.61
N GLY A 11 24.86 -5.23 -20.80
CA GLY A 11 25.14 -3.88 -21.29
C GLY A 11 24.86 -3.66 -22.78
N GLU A 12 24.29 -4.64 -23.48
CA GLU A 12 23.85 -4.43 -24.85
C GLU A 12 22.61 -3.54 -24.92
N SER A 13 22.54 -2.65 -25.92
CA SER A 13 21.35 -1.81 -26.13
C SER A 13 20.18 -2.63 -26.69
N PHE A 14 18.95 -2.17 -26.46
CA PHE A 14 17.76 -2.82 -27.00
C PHE A 14 17.78 -2.86 -28.53
N GLU A 15 18.26 -1.80 -29.18
CA GLU A 15 18.39 -1.71 -30.63
C GLU A 15 19.41 -2.70 -31.18
N ALA A 16 20.56 -2.86 -30.51
CA ALA A 16 21.57 -3.87 -30.87
C ALA A 16 21.03 -5.30 -30.69
N ALA A 17 20.15 -5.50 -29.71
CA ALA A 17 19.39 -6.74 -29.53
C ALA A 17 18.24 -6.93 -30.55
N GLY A 18 18.04 -5.99 -31.47
CA GLY A 18 16.99 -6.04 -32.51
C GLY A 18 15.59 -5.66 -32.02
N LEU A 19 15.49 -4.99 -30.88
CA LEU A 19 14.24 -4.53 -30.28
C LEU A 19 14.06 -3.01 -30.51
N ALA A 20 12.79 -2.57 -30.52
CA ALA A 20 12.45 -1.15 -30.51
C ALA A 20 12.08 -0.74 -29.07
N PRO A 21 12.99 -0.10 -28.30
CA PRO A 21 12.71 0.23 -26.92
C PRO A 21 11.65 1.33 -26.79
N ARG A 22 10.87 1.24 -25.71
CA ARG A 22 9.99 2.33 -25.25
C ARG A 22 10.48 2.77 -23.88
N GLU A 23 10.86 4.03 -23.77
CA GLU A 23 11.25 4.61 -22.49
C GLU A 23 10.00 5.07 -21.73
N ALA A 24 9.92 4.69 -20.45
CA ALA A 24 8.84 5.10 -19.57
C ALA A 24 9.43 5.77 -18.32
N ARG A 25 9.30 7.10 -18.24
CA ARG A 25 9.78 7.91 -17.12
C ARG A 25 8.63 8.31 -16.19
N ASN A 26 8.97 8.64 -14.94
CA ASN A 26 8.02 9.13 -13.94
C ASN A 26 6.84 8.17 -13.68
N LEU A 27 7.09 6.86 -13.79
CA LEU A 27 6.10 5.86 -13.42
C LEU A 27 6.05 5.75 -11.89
N THR A 28 4.83 5.69 -11.36
CA THR A 28 4.59 5.34 -9.96
C THR A 28 4.25 3.85 -9.86
N ARG A 29 4.30 3.27 -8.66
CA ARG A 29 3.85 1.87 -8.41
C ARG A 29 2.38 1.60 -8.77
N ARG A 30 1.60 2.66 -9.01
CA ARG A 30 0.19 2.62 -9.42
C ARG A 30 -0.02 2.96 -10.91
N ALA A 31 1.07 3.24 -11.63
CA ALA A 31 0.97 3.60 -13.03
C ALA A 31 0.46 2.43 -13.87
N PHE A 32 -0.15 2.77 -15.00
CA PHE A 32 -0.55 1.82 -16.02
C PHE A 32 0.31 2.02 -17.26
N VAL A 33 0.86 0.93 -17.79
CA VAL A 33 1.63 0.93 -19.03
C VAL A 33 0.78 0.25 -20.11
N GLU A 34 0.49 0.99 -21.17
CA GLU A 34 -0.32 0.51 -22.28
C GLU A 34 0.28 -0.77 -22.91
N GLY A 35 -0.57 -1.76 -23.18
CA GLY A 35 -0.14 -3.04 -23.75
C GLY A 35 0.45 -4.03 -22.74
N THR A 36 0.36 -3.72 -21.44
CA THR A 36 0.81 -4.61 -20.35
C THR A 36 -0.34 -4.97 -19.40
N GLY A 37 -0.15 -6.04 -18.62
CA GLY A 37 -1.13 -6.50 -17.64
C GLY A 37 -1.03 -5.79 -16.29
N PRO A 38 -2.03 -5.97 -15.40
CA PRO A 38 -2.11 -5.28 -14.10
C PRO A 38 -0.94 -5.59 -13.14
N GLY A 39 -0.19 -6.66 -13.38
CA GLY A 39 1.00 -7.04 -12.60
C GLY A 39 2.33 -6.46 -13.11
N PHE A 40 2.35 -5.82 -14.29
CA PHE A 40 3.57 -5.42 -14.96
C PHE A 40 4.41 -4.44 -14.14
N VAL A 41 3.81 -3.34 -13.70
CA VAL A 41 4.51 -2.29 -12.95
C VAL A 41 5.02 -2.84 -11.62
N ARG A 42 4.24 -3.67 -10.93
CA ARG A 42 4.71 -4.33 -9.70
C ARG A 42 5.96 -5.17 -9.95
N ALA A 43 5.97 -5.99 -11.00
CA ALA A 43 7.11 -6.83 -11.36
C ALA A 43 8.37 -6.00 -11.67
N VAL A 44 8.22 -4.85 -12.34
CA VAL A 44 9.34 -3.92 -12.62
C VAL A 44 9.88 -3.28 -11.34
N PHE A 45 9.02 -2.90 -10.40
CA PHE A 45 9.44 -2.32 -9.11
C PHE A 45 10.00 -3.33 -8.10
N GLU A 46 9.91 -4.63 -8.38
CA GLU A 46 10.56 -5.72 -7.62
C GLU A 46 11.96 -6.06 -8.16
N MET A 47 12.37 -5.46 -9.27
CA MET A 47 13.69 -5.65 -9.88
C MET A 47 14.75 -4.77 -9.20
N GLU A 48 16.01 -5.18 -9.31
CA GLU A 48 17.15 -4.34 -8.92
C GLU A 48 17.47 -3.29 -9.98
N GLU A 49 18.06 -2.17 -9.58
CA GLU A 49 18.53 -1.15 -10.52
C GLU A 49 19.61 -1.74 -11.45
N GLY A 50 19.45 -1.52 -12.75
CA GLY A 50 20.26 -2.11 -13.80
C GLY A 50 19.86 -3.54 -14.20
N GLU A 51 18.96 -4.20 -13.45
CA GLU A 51 18.49 -5.54 -13.80
C GLU A 51 17.69 -5.50 -15.11
N ALA A 52 17.91 -6.49 -15.98
CA ALA A 52 17.05 -6.76 -17.12
C ALA A 52 16.35 -8.12 -16.97
N ARG A 53 15.04 -8.14 -17.16
CA ARG A 53 14.17 -9.31 -16.93
C ARG A 53 13.12 -9.44 -18.02
N VAL A 54 12.67 -10.68 -18.25
CA VAL A 54 11.46 -10.93 -19.05
C VAL A 54 10.25 -10.88 -18.14
N VAL A 55 9.29 -10.01 -18.46
CA VAL A 55 7.99 -9.94 -17.78
C VAL A 55 6.91 -10.36 -18.77
N SER A 56 6.16 -11.40 -18.41
CA SER A 56 5.11 -11.97 -19.24
C SER A 56 3.77 -11.95 -18.51
N GLY A 57 2.69 -11.86 -19.26
CA GLY A 57 1.33 -12.01 -18.75
C GLY A 57 0.36 -12.34 -19.88
N ASP A 58 -0.94 -12.28 -19.59
CA ASP A 58 -1.97 -12.66 -20.56
C ASP A 58 -1.88 -11.78 -21.82
N GLY A 59 -1.45 -12.40 -22.92
CA GLY A 59 -1.35 -11.75 -24.24
C GLY A 59 -0.10 -10.90 -24.47
N TYR A 60 0.90 -10.90 -23.57
CA TYR A 60 2.14 -10.14 -23.79
C TYR A 60 3.39 -10.80 -23.21
N THR A 61 4.55 -10.46 -23.78
CA THR A 61 5.88 -10.77 -23.26
C THR A 61 6.77 -9.58 -23.55
N ALA A 62 7.31 -8.96 -22.49
CA ALA A 62 8.16 -7.80 -22.58
C ALA A 62 9.54 -8.11 -21.99
N VAL A 63 10.59 -7.56 -22.60
CA VAL A 63 11.92 -7.49 -21.98
C VAL A 63 12.04 -6.09 -21.40
N VAL A 64 12.27 -6.01 -20.09
CA VAL A 64 12.37 -4.75 -19.35
C VAL A 64 13.74 -4.63 -18.74
N ARG A 65 14.25 -3.40 -18.63
CA ARG A 65 15.41 -3.04 -17.82
C ARG A 65 14.99 -1.91 -16.90
N LEU A 66 15.29 -2.03 -15.61
CA LEU A 66 15.07 -0.95 -14.67
C LEU A 66 16.29 -0.05 -14.65
N ASP A 67 16.17 1.17 -15.18
CA ASP A 67 17.31 2.10 -15.21
C ASP A 67 17.55 2.77 -13.85
N ALA A 68 16.48 3.17 -13.15
CA ALA A 68 16.56 3.76 -11.81
C ALA A 68 15.20 3.67 -11.09
N ALA A 69 15.23 3.55 -9.77
CA ALA A 69 14.05 3.66 -8.91
C ALA A 69 14.30 4.68 -7.79
N HIS A 70 13.64 5.84 -7.87
CA HIS A 70 13.81 6.91 -6.88
C HIS A 70 12.78 6.80 -5.74
N PRO A 71 13.14 7.19 -4.50
CA PRO A 71 12.17 7.36 -3.43
C PRO A 71 11.15 8.45 -3.80
N PRO A 72 9.95 8.43 -3.20
CA PRO A 72 9.01 9.52 -3.36
C PRO A 72 9.63 10.83 -2.86
N ALA A 73 9.35 11.94 -3.55
CA ALA A 73 9.72 13.26 -3.07
C ALA A 73 8.96 13.55 -1.76
N GLU A 74 9.68 13.79 -0.67
CA GLU A 74 9.06 13.95 0.66
C GLU A 74 8.22 15.22 0.79
N ASP A 75 8.52 16.21 -0.06
CA ASP A 75 7.83 17.50 -0.19
C ASP A 75 6.69 17.48 -1.22
N ASP A 76 6.45 16.34 -1.89
CA ASP A 76 5.31 16.19 -2.78
C ASP A 76 3.98 16.35 -2.03
N ALA A 77 3.06 17.13 -2.61
CA ALA A 77 1.78 17.43 -1.99
C ALA A 77 0.91 16.16 -1.79
N GLY A 78 1.01 15.19 -2.69
CA GLY A 78 0.32 13.91 -2.58
C GLY A 78 0.88 13.05 -1.45
N VAL A 79 2.21 12.98 -1.31
CA VAL A 79 2.88 12.28 -0.20
C VAL A 79 2.49 12.91 1.15
N THR A 80 2.47 14.24 1.20
CA THR A 80 2.06 14.98 2.40
C THR A 80 0.59 14.71 2.76
N ALA A 81 -0.31 14.76 1.78
CA ALA A 81 -1.73 14.49 1.99
C ALA A 81 -1.98 13.05 2.46
N GLU A 82 -1.27 12.08 1.90
CA GLU A 82 -1.37 10.68 2.31
C GLU A 82 -0.86 10.47 3.74
N ARG A 83 0.27 11.08 4.11
CA ARG A 83 0.79 11.07 5.48
C ARG A 83 -0.22 11.64 6.48
N GLN A 84 -0.80 12.81 6.18
CA GLN A 84 -1.81 13.46 7.03
C GLN A 84 -3.07 12.59 7.18
N ALA A 85 -3.52 11.93 6.11
CA ALA A 85 -4.67 11.03 6.17
C ALA A 85 -4.40 9.81 7.08
N ILE A 86 -3.17 9.27 7.05
CA ILE A 86 -2.75 8.18 7.94
C ILE A 86 -2.71 8.65 9.39
N GLU A 87 -2.08 9.80 9.66
CA GLU A 87 -2.01 10.40 11.01
C GLU A 87 -3.40 10.63 11.61
N ALA A 88 -4.35 11.18 10.83
CA ALA A 88 -5.72 11.42 11.28
C ALA A 88 -6.45 10.12 11.66
N ARG A 89 -6.27 9.05 10.87
CA ARG A 89 -6.86 7.74 11.13
C ARG A 89 -6.28 7.11 12.40
N ILE A 90 -4.96 7.17 12.55
CA ILE A 90 -4.26 6.67 13.75
C ILE A 90 -4.71 7.45 14.99
N GLY A 91 -4.77 8.78 14.92
CA GLY A 91 -5.19 9.62 16.03
C GLY A 91 -6.60 9.30 16.52
N THR A 92 -7.53 9.07 15.59
CA THR A 92 -8.91 8.71 15.93
C THR A 92 -9.00 7.32 16.58
N GLY A 93 -8.30 6.32 16.02
CA GLY A 93 -8.25 4.97 16.59
C GLY A 93 -7.65 4.97 18.00
N LEU A 94 -6.52 5.65 18.17
CA LEU A 94 -5.87 5.76 19.48
C LEU A 94 -6.75 6.46 20.52
N ALA A 95 -7.49 7.51 20.14
CA ALA A 95 -8.42 8.18 21.05
C ALA A 95 -9.55 7.25 21.52
N GLN A 96 -10.09 6.42 20.62
CA GLN A 96 -11.11 5.43 20.95
C GLN A 96 -10.58 4.33 21.87
N ASP A 97 -9.37 3.83 21.58
CA ASP A 97 -8.71 2.81 22.40
C ASP A 97 -8.42 3.33 23.82
N ILE A 98 -7.92 4.57 23.94
CA ILE A 98 -7.69 5.24 25.22
C ILE A 98 -9.01 5.42 25.97
N TYR A 99 -10.07 5.88 25.29
CA TYR A 99 -11.38 6.06 25.92
C TYR A 99 -11.93 4.73 26.46
N ALA A 100 -11.87 3.66 25.67
CA ALA A 100 -12.33 2.33 26.09
C ALA A 100 -11.51 1.80 27.28
N ALA A 101 -10.18 1.93 27.23
CA ALA A 101 -9.30 1.54 28.32
C ALA A 101 -9.60 2.33 29.62
N TYR A 102 -9.81 3.64 29.51
CA TYR A 102 -10.18 4.49 30.63
C TYR A 102 -11.54 4.11 31.21
N ALA A 103 -12.57 3.94 30.37
CA ALA A 103 -13.91 3.55 30.81
C ALA A 103 -13.89 2.21 31.55
N ASN A 104 -13.16 1.22 31.02
CA ASN A 104 -12.98 -0.07 31.67
C ASN A 104 -12.26 0.06 33.01
N ALA A 105 -11.22 0.89 33.10
CA ALA A 105 -10.50 1.12 34.35
C ALA A 105 -11.37 1.81 35.41
N VAL A 106 -12.23 2.75 35.01
CA VAL A 106 -13.20 3.39 35.93
C VAL A 106 -14.24 2.39 36.41
N GLN A 107 -14.82 1.60 35.51
CA GLN A 107 -15.80 0.57 35.87
C GLN A 107 -15.22 -0.46 36.84
N ALA A 108 -14.01 -0.96 36.59
CA ALA A 108 -13.36 -1.95 37.45
C ALA A 108 -13.05 -1.43 38.87
N ARG A 109 -12.89 -0.11 39.04
CA ARG A 109 -12.62 0.54 40.34
C ARG A 109 -13.88 1.04 41.03
N THR A 110 -15.01 1.01 40.35
CA THR A 110 -16.29 1.43 40.89
C THR A 110 -17.04 0.18 41.31
N GLU A 111 -17.34 0.03 42.60
CA GLU A 111 -18.24 -1.01 43.08
C GLU A 111 -19.68 -0.66 42.63
N ILE A 112 -20.07 -1.12 41.44
CA ILE A 112 -21.43 -0.94 40.94
C ILE A 112 -22.33 -1.95 41.66
N ARG A 113 -22.91 -1.54 42.79
CA ARG A 113 -23.96 -2.30 43.48
C ARG A 113 -25.31 -1.91 42.87
N ILE A 114 -25.74 -2.62 41.83
CA ILE A 114 -27.10 -2.49 41.30
C ILE A 114 -28.04 -3.04 42.38
N ASP A 115 -28.94 -2.19 42.87
CA ASP A 115 -29.98 -2.63 43.81
C ASP A 115 -31.13 -3.26 43.01
N ASP A 116 -31.07 -4.59 42.87
CA ASP A 116 -32.07 -5.35 42.11
C ASP A 116 -33.50 -5.14 42.63
N ALA A 117 -33.68 -4.79 43.92
CA ALA A 117 -35.00 -4.49 44.47
C ALA A 117 -35.56 -3.16 43.92
N ALA A 118 -34.69 -2.16 43.72
CA ALA A 118 -35.08 -0.88 43.12
C ALA A 118 -35.42 -1.03 41.62
N VAL A 119 -34.69 -1.88 40.90
CA VAL A 119 -34.97 -2.18 39.48
C VAL A 119 -36.34 -2.87 39.32
N GLN A 120 -36.62 -3.88 40.16
CA GLN A 120 -37.91 -4.58 40.14
C GLN A 120 -39.09 -3.67 40.55
N ALA A 121 -38.89 -2.75 41.49
CA ALA A 121 -39.92 -1.79 41.91
C ALA A 121 -40.33 -0.84 40.77
N VAL A 122 -39.36 -0.33 40.00
CA VAL A 122 -39.64 0.52 38.83
C VAL A 122 -40.38 -0.27 37.75
N HIS A 123 -39.97 -1.52 37.47
CA HIS A 123 -40.68 -2.40 36.54
C HIS A 123 -42.13 -2.70 36.96
N SER A 124 -42.41 -2.75 38.26
CA SER A 124 -43.77 -2.93 38.78
C SER A 124 -44.64 -1.67 38.72
N SER A 125 -44.03 -0.48 38.74
CA SER A 125 -44.70 0.82 38.66
C SER A 125 -45.15 1.22 37.25
N PHE A 126 -44.61 0.56 36.21
CA PHE A 126 -44.97 0.82 34.80
C PHE A 126 -46.05 -0.13 34.25
N ARG A 127 -46.76 -0.86 35.12
CA ARG A 127 -47.95 -1.63 34.74
C ARG A 127 -49.23 -0.91 35.13
#